data_AF-A0A519X4C8-F1
#
_entry.id   AF-A0A519X4C8-F1
#
_cell.length_a   1.000
_cell.length_b   1.000
_cell.length_c   1.000
_cell.angle_alpha   90.00
_cell.angle_beta   90.00
_cell.angle_gamma   90.00
#
_symmetry.space_group_name_H-M   'P 1'
#
loop_
_entity.id
_entity.type
_entity.pdbx_description
1 polymer ?
#
loop_
_entity_poly.entity_id
_entity_poly.type
_entity_poly.pdbx_seq_one_letter_code
_entity_poly.pdbx_strand_id
1 'polypeptide(L)'
;MSKLPLIICCFFAFQSSGQNNVVNVSENNSVNVIPSKAVKVVASKTDKSVEVTIDGKPFTSLIYPDNMEKPVLYPITAANGAIVTRGYPLKSRDGERTDHPHHVGYWLNYESVNGLDFWNNSFAIPTDKKSKYGWIRNTKVTSTKSGAKTGELTYTANWENQAKDILLKEETRFVFSGTNDTRTID
;
A
#
# COMPACT_ATOMS: atom_id res chain seq x y z
N MET A 1 -82.86 -9.79 5.11
CA MET A 1 -83.30 -10.09 3.72
C MET A 1 -82.61 -9.04 2.86
N SER A 2 -81.62 -9.33 2.02
CA SER A 2 -81.53 -10.30 0.94
C SER A 2 -80.08 -10.76 0.74
N LYS A 3 -79.90 -12.03 0.36
CA LYS A 3 -78.61 -12.65 0.03
C LYS A 3 -78.18 -12.19 -1.36
N LEU A 4 -76.93 -11.75 -1.53
CA LEU A 4 -76.28 -11.62 -2.84
C LEU A 4 -75.47 -12.89 -3.16
N PRO A 5 -75.46 -13.36 -4.42
CA PRO A 5 -74.90 -14.65 -4.78
C PRO A 5 -73.39 -14.62 -4.97
N LEU A 6 -72.81 -15.78 -4.71
CA LEU A 6 -71.41 -16.17 -4.77
C LEU A 6 -70.92 -16.17 -6.24
N ILE A 7 -69.96 -15.31 -6.59
CA ILE A 7 -69.22 -15.42 -7.86
C ILE A 7 -68.03 -16.34 -7.61
N ILE A 8 -68.15 -17.56 -8.12
CA ILE A 8 -67.04 -18.53 -8.24
C ILE A 8 -66.16 -18.06 -9.39
N CYS A 9 -65.02 -17.46 -9.05
CA CYS A 9 -63.97 -17.17 -10.02
C CYS A 9 -63.11 -18.44 -10.18
N CYS A 10 -63.29 -19.16 -11.28
CA CYS A 10 -62.45 -20.29 -11.66
C CYS A 10 -61.02 -19.81 -11.95
N PHE A 11 -60.14 -19.83 -10.95
CA PHE A 11 -58.70 -19.73 -11.18
C PHE A 11 -58.18 -21.08 -11.68
N PHE A 12 -57.87 -21.14 -12.98
CA PHE A 12 -57.02 -22.19 -13.53
C PHE A 12 -55.60 -22.00 -12.99
N ALA A 13 -55.21 -22.77 -11.98
CA ALA A 13 -53.82 -22.89 -11.56
C ALA A 13 -53.10 -23.86 -12.49
N PHE A 14 -52.22 -23.34 -13.34
CA PHE A 14 -51.30 -24.13 -14.17
C PHE A 14 -50.24 -24.75 -13.25
N GLN A 15 -50.31 -26.06 -12.99
CA GLN A 15 -49.28 -26.80 -12.28
C GLN A 15 -48.07 -27.01 -13.22
N SER A 16 -47.07 -26.14 -13.09
CA SER A 16 -45.72 -26.44 -13.57
C SER A 16 -45.05 -27.35 -12.55
N SER A 17 -44.85 -28.63 -12.91
CA SER A 17 -44.03 -29.58 -12.17
C SER A 17 -42.55 -29.18 -12.25
N GLY A 18 -42.15 -28.19 -11.45
CA GLY A 18 -40.75 -27.92 -11.15
C GLY A 18 -40.26 -28.95 -10.15
N GLN A 19 -39.55 -29.99 -10.60
CA GLN A 19 -38.71 -30.79 -9.72
C GLN A 19 -37.63 -29.87 -9.14
N ASN A 20 -37.84 -29.42 -7.90
CA ASN A 20 -36.80 -28.75 -7.13
C ASN A 20 -35.71 -29.78 -6.81
N ASN A 21 -34.69 -29.86 -7.66
CA ASN A 21 -33.44 -30.49 -7.30
C ASN A 21 -32.76 -29.61 -6.25
N VAL A 22 -33.11 -29.84 -4.99
CA VAL A 22 -32.35 -29.32 -3.86
C VAL A 22 -31.01 -30.06 -3.88
N VAL A 23 -30.00 -29.43 -4.50
CA VAL A 23 -28.62 -29.84 -4.32
C VAL A 23 -28.26 -29.42 -2.89
N ASN A 24 -28.31 -30.36 -1.95
CA ASN A 24 -27.71 -30.19 -0.64
C ASN A 24 -26.19 -30.08 -0.83
N VAL A 25 -25.69 -28.87 -1.06
CA VAL A 25 -24.25 -28.60 -0.93
C VAL A 25 -23.96 -28.66 0.56
N SER A 26 -23.38 -29.78 1.01
CA SER A 26 -22.82 -29.88 2.35
C SER A 26 -21.76 -28.78 2.52
N GLU A 27 -22.00 -27.84 3.43
CA GLU A 27 -21.06 -26.80 3.84
C GLU A 27 -19.86 -27.41 4.58
N ASN A 28 -18.97 -28.08 3.85
CA ASN A 28 -17.64 -28.43 4.32
C ASN A 28 -16.62 -27.77 3.39
N ASN A 29 -16.67 -26.44 3.31
CA ASN A 29 -15.58 -25.66 2.72
C ASN A 29 -14.82 -25.01 3.88
N SER A 30 -13.93 -25.77 4.50
CA SER A 30 -12.95 -25.21 5.43
C SER A 30 -12.09 -24.23 4.64
N VAL A 31 -12.35 -22.93 4.81
CA VAL A 31 -11.47 -21.88 4.29
C VAL A 31 -10.09 -22.14 4.90
N ASN A 32 -9.14 -22.58 4.08
CA ASN A 32 -7.74 -22.69 4.47
C ASN A 32 -7.22 -21.26 4.73
N VAL A 33 -7.37 -20.78 5.96
CA VAL A 33 -6.78 -19.51 6.38
C VAL A 33 -5.28 -19.73 6.46
N ILE A 34 -4.55 -19.30 5.43
CA ILE A 34 -3.09 -19.36 5.44
C ILE A 34 -2.60 -18.44 6.58
N PRO A 35 -1.89 -18.97 7.58
CA PRO A 35 -1.52 -18.19 8.75
C PRO A 35 -0.53 -17.07 8.40
N SER A 36 -0.79 -15.88 8.93
CA SER A 36 0.14 -14.75 8.83
C SER A 36 1.44 -15.05 9.57
N LYS A 37 2.53 -14.47 9.08
CA LYS A 37 3.88 -14.63 9.63
C LYS A 37 4.25 -13.48 10.56
N ALA A 38 5.21 -13.75 11.44
CA ALA A 38 5.77 -12.74 12.31
C ALA A 38 6.47 -11.64 11.50
N VAL A 39 6.22 -10.40 11.88
CA VAL A 39 6.79 -9.20 11.27
C VAL A 39 7.70 -8.51 12.27
N LYS A 40 8.92 -8.19 11.85
CA LYS A 40 9.81 -7.31 12.61
C LYS A 40 9.94 -5.98 11.90
N VAL A 41 9.81 -4.90 12.66
CA VAL A 41 9.98 -3.51 12.22
C VAL A 41 11.04 -2.89 13.12
N VAL A 42 12.19 -2.54 12.56
CA VAL A 42 13.38 -2.14 13.33
C VAL A 42 13.98 -0.87 12.75
N ALA A 43 13.94 0.22 13.53
CA ALA A 43 14.63 1.46 13.15
C ALA A 43 16.15 1.30 13.29
N SER A 44 16.90 1.79 12.31
CA SER A 44 18.36 1.85 12.40
C SER A 44 18.78 2.88 13.45
N LYS A 45 19.87 2.59 14.17
CA LYS A 45 20.47 3.51 15.15
C LYS A 45 21.40 4.53 14.50
N THR A 46 21.89 4.24 13.30
CA THR A 46 22.93 5.00 12.60
C THR A 46 22.43 5.59 11.29
N ASP A 47 21.50 4.89 10.64
CA ASP A 47 21.00 5.25 9.33
C ASP A 47 19.58 5.82 9.43
N LYS A 48 19.22 6.65 8.46
CA LYS A 48 17.85 7.13 8.28
C LYS A 48 17.02 6.06 7.58
N SER A 49 16.77 4.96 8.28
CA SER A 49 15.99 3.84 7.77
C SER A 49 15.25 3.03 8.84
N VAL A 50 14.19 2.34 8.43
CA VAL A 50 13.50 1.31 9.21
C VAL A 50 13.39 0.05 8.38
N GLU A 51 13.98 -1.04 8.85
CA GLU A 51 13.92 -2.34 8.20
C GLU A 51 12.63 -3.08 8.57
N VAL A 52 12.03 -3.73 7.58
CA VAL A 52 10.88 -4.62 7.75
C VAL A 52 11.22 -6.02 7.23
N THR A 53 11.09 -7.02 8.10
CA THR A 53 11.22 -8.43 7.74
C THR A 53 9.95 -9.21 8.08
N ILE A 54 9.66 -10.24 7.30
CA ILE A 54 8.54 -11.16 7.52
C ILE A 54 9.08 -12.59 7.54
N ASP A 55 8.83 -13.32 8.63
CA ASP A 55 9.39 -14.65 8.89
C ASP A 55 10.95 -14.66 8.82
N GLY A 56 11.58 -13.58 9.27
CA GLY A 56 13.04 -13.37 9.19
C GLY A 56 13.58 -13.10 7.78
N LYS A 57 12.73 -13.04 6.75
CA LYS A 57 13.13 -12.73 5.37
C LYS A 57 12.96 -11.23 5.09
N PRO A 58 13.87 -10.60 4.30
CA PRO A 58 13.70 -9.22 3.87
C PRO A 58 12.37 -8.99 3.18
N PHE A 59 11.67 -7.92 3.54
CA PHE A 59 10.47 -7.48 2.85
C PHE A 59 10.68 -6.11 2.21
N THR A 60 10.94 -5.08 3.02
CA THR A 60 11.20 -3.72 2.56
C THR A 60 11.86 -2.91 3.66
N SER A 61 12.29 -1.70 3.33
CA SER A 61 12.73 -0.71 4.32
C SER A 61 12.15 0.66 3.97
N LEU A 62 11.70 1.41 4.98
CA LEU A 62 11.54 2.85 4.80
C LEU A 62 12.95 3.46 4.80
N ILE A 63 13.31 4.17 3.74
CA ILE A 63 14.57 4.92 3.64
C ILE A 63 14.27 6.41 3.47
N TYR A 64 14.99 7.25 4.21
CA TYR A 64 14.77 8.69 4.26
C TYR A 64 16.07 9.48 4.56
N PRO A 65 17.19 9.18 3.88
CA PRO A 65 18.42 9.96 4.04
C PRO A 65 18.24 11.40 3.54
N ASP A 66 19.05 12.33 4.07
CA ASP A 66 18.91 13.78 3.78
C ASP A 66 19.24 14.16 2.33
N ASN A 67 19.89 13.26 1.58
CA ASN A 67 20.19 13.43 0.16
C ASN A 67 19.07 12.91 -0.75
N MET A 68 17.93 12.49 -0.20
CA MET A 68 16.74 12.12 -0.96
C MET A 68 15.67 13.21 -0.90
N GLU A 69 14.84 13.25 -1.93
CA GLU A 69 13.79 14.26 -2.07
C GLU A 69 12.48 13.88 -1.36
N LYS A 70 12.40 12.63 -0.87
CA LYS A 70 11.22 11.99 -0.30
C LYS A 70 11.57 10.71 0.47
N PRO A 71 10.83 10.36 1.55
CA PRO A 71 10.89 9.02 2.13
C PRO A 71 10.22 8.00 1.20
N VAL A 72 10.78 6.80 1.10
CA VAL A 72 10.23 5.73 0.24
C VAL A 72 10.39 4.36 0.89
N LEU A 73 9.51 3.41 0.56
CA LEU A 73 9.72 1.99 0.83
C LEU A 73 10.55 1.37 -0.31
N TYR A 74 11.73 0.85 0.00
CA TYR A 74 12.66 0.29 -0.98
C TYR A 74 13.70 -0.71 -0.38
N PRO A 75 14.04 -1.79 -1.10
CA PRO A 75 13.28 -2.39 -2.20
C PRO A 75 12.08 -3.16 -1.65
N ILE A 76 11.01 -3.29 -2.44
CA ILE A 76 9.91 -4.21 -2.07
C ILE A 76 10.21 -5.59 -2.63
N THR A 77 10.25 -6.60 -1.75
CA THR A 77 10.55 -8.00 -2.08
C THR A 77 9.30 -8.87 -1.88
N ALA A 78 8.90 -9.58 -2.92
CA ALA A 78 7.78 -10.53 -2.87
C ALA A 78 8.13 -11.76 -2.04
N ALA A 79 7.12 -12.58 -1.71
CA ALA A 79 7.29 -13.74 -0.84
C ALA A 79 8.28 -14.78 -1.38
N ASN A 80 8.36 -14.91 -2.71
CA ASN A 80 9.30 -15.78 -3.42
C ASN A 80 10.71 -15.16 -3.59
N GLY A 81 10.97 -13.97 -3.05
CA GLY A 81 12.25 -13.28 -3.16
C GLY A 81 12.41 -12.39 -4.39
N ALA A 82 11.43 -12.34 -5.29
CA ALA A 82 11.48 -11.42 -6.44
C ALA A 82 11.40 -9.96 -5.98
N ILE A 83 12.26 -9.10 -6.53
CA ILE A 83 12.21 -7.67 -6.22
C ILE A 83 11.20 -7.00 -7.15
N VAL A 84 10.20 -6.36 -6.57
CA VAL A 84 9.08 -5.73 -7.29
C VAL A 84 9.45 -4.32 -7.77
N THR A 85 10.22 -3.57 -6.97
CA THR A 85 10.65 -2.22 -7.32
C THR A 85 11.87 -2.21 -8.24
N ARG A 86 11.85 -1.37 -9.28
CA ARG A 86 13.04 -1.07 -10.11
C ARG A 86 14.21 -0.59 -9.25
N GLY A 87 15.44 -0.84 -9.69
CA GLY A 87 16.67 -0.47 -9.01
C GLY A 87 17.07 0.98 -9.19
N TYR A 88 16.95 1.52 -10.41
CA TYR A 88 17.31 2.91 -10.70
C TYR A 88 16.44 3.91 -9.93
N PRO A 89 17.02 4.97 -9.34
CA PRO A 89 18.44 5.37 -9.41
C PRO A 89 19.31 4.83 -8.27
N LEU A 90 18.73 4.16 -7.27
CA LEU A 90 19.43 3.82 -6.03
C LEU A 90 20.39 2.62 -6.16
N LYS A 91 19.95 1.56 -6.84
CA LYS A 91 20.75 0.37 -7.16
C LYS A 91 20.38 -0.12 -8.55
N SER A 92 20.68 0.70 -9.55
CA SER A 92 20.41 0.43 -10.97
C SER A 92 20.93 -0.95 -11.39
N ARG A 93 20.14 -1.65 -12.20
CA ARG A 93 20.49 -2.97 -12.75
C ARG A 93 20.64 -2.89 -14.26
N ASP A 94 21.41 -3.81 -14.83
CA ASP A 94 21.59 -3.90 -16.28
C ASP A 94 20.25 -4.07 -16.99
N GLY A 95 20.07 -3.27 -18.06
CA GLY A 95 18.82 -3.25 -18.84
C GLY A 95 17.67 -2.44 -18.24
N GLU A 96 17.80 -1.88 -17.03
CA GLU A 96 16.80 -0.95 -16.51
C GLU A 96 16.84 0.39 -17.26
N ARG A 97 15.65 0.94 -17.55
CA ARG A 97 15.56 2.30 -18.08
C ARG A 97 15.99 3.29 -17.01
N THR A 98 16.70 4.34 -17.42
CA THR A 98 17.13 5.46 -16.55
C THR A 98 16.19 6.67 -16.66
N ASP A 99 15.05 6.49 -17.32
CA ASP A 99 14.00 7.50 -17.43
C ASP A 99 13.24 7.65 -16.11
N HIS A 100 12.54 8.78 -15.96
CA HIS A 100 11.74 9.12 -14.78
C HIS A 100 12.49 8.91 -13.46
N PRO A 101 13.58 9.68 -13.21
CA PRO A 101 14.41 9.54 -12.00
C PRO A 101 13.69 9.81 -10.67
N HIS A 102 12.45 10.31 -10.72
CA HIS A 102 11.58 10.49 -9.56
C HIS A 102 10.82 9.21 -9.16
N HIS A 103 10.74 8.18 -10.02
CA HIS A 103 10.13 6.89 -9.70
C HIS A 103 11.06 6.03 -8.83
N VAL A 104 11.09 6.33 -7.52
CA VAL A 104 11.94 5.65 -6.54
C VAL A 104 11.08 4.90 -5.52
N GLY A 105 11.17 3.57 -5.50
CA GLY A 105 10.46 2.74 -4.53
C GLY A 105 8.93 2.94 -4.54
N TYR A 106 8.31 2.75 -3.38
CA TYR A 106 6.89 3.04 -3.15
C TYR A 106 6.74 4.20 -2.17
N TRP A 107 5.88 5.16 -2.52
CA TRP A 107 5.60 6.37 -1.75
C TRP A 107 4.23 6.93 -2.15
N LEU A 108 3.65 7.75 -1.27
CA LEU A 108 2.42 8.47 -1.53
C LEU A 108 2.74 9.89 -1.97
N ASN A 109 1.95 10.43 -2.91
CA ASN A 109 2.18 11.79 -3.38
C ASN A 109 0.89 12.55 -3.77
N TYR A 110 0.97 13.87 -3.77
CA TYR A 110 0.12 14.82 -4.50
C TYR A 110 0.99 15.46 -5.57
N GLU A 111 0.53 15.44 -6.82
CA GLU A 111 1.35 15.96 -7.93
C GLU A 111 1.77 17.41 -7.70
N SER A 112 0.80 18.28 -7.47
CA SER A 112 1.00 19.73 -7.30
C SER A 112 0.41 20.21 -5.98
N VAL A 113 1.22 20.92 -5.20
CA VAL A 113 0.80 21.60 -3.96
C VAL A 113 1.23 23.06 -4.04
N ASN A 114 0.26 23.98 -3.97
CA ASN A 114 0.48 25.42 -4.08
C ASN A 114 1.30 25.83 -5.33
N GLY A 115 1.09 25.13 -6.45
CA GLY A 115 1.76 25.40 -7.73
C GLY A 115 3.18 24.84 -7.84
N LEU A 116 3.66 24.10 -6.83
CA LEU A 116 4.94 23.40 -6.88
C LEU A 116 4.73 21.93 -7.24
N ASP A 117 5.61 21.41 -8.09
CA ASP A 117 5.63 20.01 -8.49
C ASP A 117 6.37 19.15 -7.46
N PHE A 118 5.66 18.24 -6.79
CA PHE A 118 6.24 17.27 -5.86
C PHE A 118 6.51 15.92 -6.55
N TRP A 119 5.74 15.59 -7.59
CA TRP A 119 5.83 14.32 -8.30
C TRP A 119 7.14 14.14 -9.04
N ASN A 120 7.50 15.11 -9.89
CA ASN A 120 8.69 15.01 -10.74
C ASN A 120 9.99 15.39 -10.03
N ASN A 121 9.95 15.76 -8.74
CA ASN A 121 11.15 16.17 -8.01
C ASN A 121 12.14 14.99 -7.87
N SER A 122 13.35 15.21 -8.37
CA SER A 122 14.44 14.25 -8.43
C SER A 122 15.81 14.94 -8.44
N PHE A 123 16.88 14.13 -8.35
CA PHE A 123 18.27 14.58 -8.45
C PHE A 123 18.61 15.20 -9.83
N ALA A 124 17.82 14.90 -10.86
CA ALA A 124 18.08 15.35 -12.22
C ALA A 124 17.55 16.76 -12.54
N ILE A 125 16.82 17.39 -11.61
CA ILE A 125 16.27 18.73 -11.83
C ILE A 125 17.40 19.78 -11.78
N PRO A 126 17.59 20.59 -12.83
CA PRO A 126 18.56 21.69 -12.84
C PRO A 126 18.34 22.68 -11.70
N THR A 127 19.45 23.21 -11.14
CA THR A 127 19.42 24.12 -9.99
C THR A 127 18.54 25.34 -10.21
N ASP A 128 18.58 25.94 -11.40
CA ASP A 128 17.77 27.12 -11.80
C ASP A 128 16.27 26.82 -11.92
N LYS A 129 15.89 25.54 -11.95
CA LYS A 129 14.49 25.09 -12.01
C LYS A 129 13.96 24.58 -10.67
N LYS A 130 14.81 24.34 -9.66
CA LYS A 130 14.42 23.78 -8.36
C LYS A 130 13.34 24.60 -7.64
N SER A 131 13.25 25.90 -7.89
CA SER A 131 12.21 26.78 -7.31
C SER A 131 10.77 26.42 -7.72
N LYS A 132 10.59 25.59 -8.74
CA LYS A 132 9.28 25.12 -9.22
C LYS A 132 8.84 23.80 -8.57
N TYR A 133 9.64 23.24 -7.68
CA TYR A 133 9.41 21.92 -7.09
C TYR A 133 9.25 22.00 -5.57
N GLY A 134 8.63 20.97 -5.00
CA GLY A 134 8.50 20.78 -3.56
C GLY A 134 9.12 19.47 -3.09
N TRP A 135 9.44 19.39 -1.80
CA TRP A 135 10.15 18.28 -1.19
C TRP A 135 9.37 17.67 -0.03
N ILE A 136 9.45 16.35 0.14
CA ILE A 136 8.91 15.67 1.31
C ILE A 136 10.09 15.30 2.20
N ARG A 137 10.33 16.09 3.25
CA ARG A 137 11.56 16.03 4.06
C ARG A 137 11.25 16.13 5.54
N ASN A 138 12.30 16.23 6.35
CA ASN A 138 12.20 16.25 7.82
C ASN A 138 11.45 15.03 8.37
N THR A 139 11.62 13.89 7.71
CA THR A 139 10.99 12.62 8.09
C THR A 139 11.39 12.23 9.52
N LYS A 140 10.38 11.91 10.33
CA LYS A 140 10.56 11.44 11.71
C LYS A 140 9.74 10.17 11.92
N VAL A 141 10.42 9.07 12.22
CA VAL A 141 9.76 7.83 12.65
C VAL A 141 9.18 8.07 14.04
N THR A 142 7.86 7.95 14.18
CA THR A 142 7.14 8.19 15.43
C THR A 142 6.76 6.89 16.12
N SER A 143 6.60 5.79 15.39
CA SER A 143 6.32 4.47 15.97
C SER A 143 6.85 3.33 15.10
N THR A 144 7.38 2.29 15.76
CA THR A 144 7.65 0.99 15.15
C THR A 144 7.09 -0.10 16.06
N LYS A 145 6.37 -1.06 15.50
CA LYS A 145 5.81 -2.19 16.25
C LYS A 145 6.05 -3.48 15.48
N SER A 146 6.69 -4.42 16.14
CA SER A 146 6.81 -5.80 15.65
C SER A 146 5.66 -6.64 16.21
N GLY A 147 5.27 -7.70 15.51
CA GLY A 147 4.16 -8.54 15.95
C GLY A 147 4.14 -9.91 15.29
N ALA A 148 3.36 -10.83 15.88
CA ALA A 148 3.29 -12.22 15.41
C ALA A 148 2.53 -12.39 14.08
N LYS A 149 1.74 -11.40 13.66
CA LYS A 149 0.92 -11.43 12.44
C LYS A 149 1.06 -10.18 11.59
N THR A 150 1.25 -9.03 12.22
CA THR A 150 1.40 -7.74 11.58
C THR A 150 2.55 -6.97 12.22
N GLY A 151 3.13 -6.03 11.47
CA GLY A 151 4.02 -5.00 11.99
C GLY A 151 3.54 -3.63 11.55
N GLU A 152 3.86 -2.59 12.32
CA GLU A 152 3.44 -1.22 12.03
C GLU A 152 4.64 -0.28 12.01
N LEU A 153 4.59 0.69 11.10
CA LEU A 153 5.50 1.82 11.02
C LEU A 153 4.69 3.09 10.85
N THR A 154 4.90 4.06 11.72
CA THR A 154 4.35 5.42 11.56
C THR A 154 5.49 6.42 11.46
N TYR A 155 5.38 7.34 10.51
CA TYR A 155 6.28 8.49 10.41
C TYR A 155 5.49 9.77 10.13
N THR A 156 6.14 10.90 10.42
CA THR A 156 5.71 12.21 9.96
C THR A 156 6.71 12.81 8.99
N ALA A 157 6.26 13.65 8.06
CA ALA A 157 7.12 14.39 7.13
C ALA A 157 6.53 15.77 6.85
N ASN A 158 7.39 16.70 6.46
CA ASN A 158 7.00 18.03 6.00
C ASN A 158 7.06 18.08 4.48
N TRP A 159 6.02 18.63 3.88
CA TRP A 159 6.00 19.00 2.48
C TRP A 159 6.41 20.46 2.41
N GLU A 160 7.60 20.72 1.87
CA GLU A 160 8.25 22.02 1.96
C GLU A 160 8.63 22.57 0.58
N ASN A 161 8.68 23.90 0.47
CA ASN A 161 9.25 24.60 -0.68
C ASN A 161 10.78 24.75 -0.53
N GLN A 162 11.42 25.39 -1.51
CA GLN A 162 12.88 25.61 -1.49
C GLN A 162 13.35 26.49 -0.30
N ALA A 163 12.47 27.37 0.20
CA ALA A 163 12.72 28.21 1.37
C ALA A 163 12.50 27.47 2.70
N LYS A 164 12.08 26.19 2.66
CA LYS A 164 11.70 25.34 3.80
C LYS A 164 10.42 25.77 4.50
N ASP A 165 9.58 26.55 3.85
CA ASP A 165 8.23 26.82 4.34
C ASP A 165 7.41 25.52 4.25
N ILE A 166 6.75 25.18 5.35
CA ILE A 166 5.92 23.97 5.43
C ILE A 166 4.57 24.27 4.77
N LEU A 167 4.28 23.56 3.70
CA LEU A 167 3.03 23.65 2.94
C LEU A 167 2.00 22.63 3.42
N LEU A 168 2.44 21.41 3.73
CA LEU A 168 1.63 20.34 4.33
C LEU A 168 2.44 19.58 5.39
N LYS A 169 1.72 19.01 6.35
CA LYS A 169 2.26 18.03 7.30
C LYS A 169 1.64 16.68 6.98
N GLU A 170 2.50 15.69 6.80
CA GLU A 170 2.12 14.31 6.56
C GLU A 170 2.28 13.51 7.85
N GLU A 171 1.31 12.64 8.12
CA GLU A 171 1.46 11.49 8.98
C GLU A 171 1.04 10.26 8.18
N THR A 172 1.96 9.29 8.07
CA THR A 172 1.74 8.07 7.30
C THR A 172 1.96 6.87 8.21
N ARG A 173 1.00 5.94 8.18
CA ARG A 173 1.07 4.66 8.87
C ARG A 173 1.02 3.55 7.84
N PHE A 174 2.00 2.66 7.89
CA PHE A 174 2.00 1.39 7.17
C PHE A 174 1.73 0.24 8.12
N VAL A 175 0.95 -0.72 7.65
CA VAL A 175 0.75 -2.05 8.24
C VAL A 175 1.32 -3.09 7.30
N PHE A 176 2.28 -3.85 7.80
CA PHE A 176 2.91 -4.93 7.06
C PHE A 176 2.35 -6.26 7.54
N SER A 177 2.05 -7.14 6.59
CA SER A 177 1.69 -8.52 6.87
C SER A 177 2.10 -9.44 5.71
N GLY A 178 2.05 -10.74 5.93
CA GLY A 178 2.37 -11.69 4.87
C GLY A 178 2.17 -13.13 5.31
N THR A 179 2.15 -14.01 4.32
CA THR A 179 2.06 -15.47 4.49
C THR A 179 3.31 -16.13 3.89
N ASN A 180 3.27 -17.43 3.61
CA ASN A 180 4.31 -18.08 2.81
C ASN A 180 4.37 -17.52 1.38
N ASP A 181 3.22 -17.11 0.82
CA ASP A 181 3.08 -16.81 -0.60
C ASP A 181 2.73 -15.35 -0.87
N THR A 182 2.35 -14.59 0.16
CA THR A 182 1.94 -13.19 0.03
C THR A 182 2.76 -12.25 0.90
N ARG A 183 2.81 -11.00 0.46
CA ARG A 183 3.33 -9.85 1.20
C ARG A 183 2.35 -8.70 0.99
N THR A 184 2.02 -7.99 2.05
CA THR A 184 1.03 -6.91 2.04
C THR A 184 1.61 -5.68 2.73
N ILE A 185 1.39 -4.53 2.09
CA ILE A 185 1.60 -3.19 2.64
C ILE A 185 0.24 -2.51 2.55
N ASP A 186 -0.30 -2.11 3.69
CA ASP A 186 -1.55 -1.34 3.82
C ASP A 186 -1.23 0.01 4.45
#